data_AF-A0A7C7H512-F1
#
_entry.id   AF-A0A7C7H512-F1
#
_cell.length_a   1.000
_cell.length_b   1.000
_cell.length_c   1.000
_cell.angle_alpha   90.00
_cell.angle_beta   90.00
_cell.angle_gamma   90.00
#
_symmetry.space_group_name_H-M   'P 1'
#
loop_
_entity.id
_entity.type
_entity.pdbx_description
1 polymer ?
#
loop_
_entity_poly.entity_id
_entity_poly.type
_entity_poly.pdbx_seq_one_letter_code
_entity_poly.pdbx_strand_id
1 'polypeptide(L)'
;DAAQELQLRNKRNLVVEDDVLELAAGATCDVDEYLEQVELEDTIAQAMNALPPKCRTIFILNRYDDMKYKEIAQHLGISVKTVENQMGKALKRMRLYLRPYILKTTSVNSENTL
;
A
#
# COMPACT_ATOMS: atom_id res chain seq x y z
N ASP A 1 2.49 23.15 34.69
CA ASP A 1 3.66 22.75 33.88
C ASP A 1 3.26 21.88 32.71
N ALA A 2 3.29 22.46 31.51
CA ALA A 2 2.82 21.88 30.25
C ALA A 2 3.79 20.86 29.60
N ALA A 3 4.73 20.31 30.38
CA ALA A 3 5.84 19.49 29.88
C ALA A 3 5.64 17.98 30.01
N GLN A 4 4.55 17.49 30.63
CA GLN A 4 4.33 16.05 30.86
C GLN A 4 3.31 15.39 29.92
N GLU A 5 2.65 16.15 29.03
CA GLU A 5 1.56 15.61 28.19
C GLU A 5 2.02 15.05 26.82
N LEU A 6 3.32 15.08 26.51
CA LEU A 6 3.85 14.72 25.18
C LEU A 6 4.31 13.25 25.03
N GLN A 7 4.05 12.35 25.99
CA GLN A 7 4.59 10.97 25.94
C GLN A 7 3.58 9.82 25.78
N LEU A 8 2.27 10.06 25.72
CA LEU A 8 1.28 8.95 25.77
C LEU A 8 0.40 8.77 24.53
N ARG A 9 0.75 9.34 23.37
CA ARG A 9 0.02 9.11 22.10
C ARG A 9 0.84 8.47 20.98
N ASN A 10 2.00 7.91 21.29
CA ASN A 10 2.67 6.95 20.40
C ASN A 10 2.20 5.50 20.66
N LYS A 11 0.91 5.35 20.99
CA LYS A 11 0.24 4.08 21.32
C LYS A 11 -0.38 3.45 20.06
N ARG A 12 0.37 3.44 18.97
CA ARG A 12 0.10 2.68 17.74
C ARG A 12 1.18 1.63 17.50
N ASN A 13 1.67 1.05 18.59
CA ASN A 13 2.55 -0.10 18.58
C ASN A 13 2.16 -1.01 19.75
N LEU A 14 2.07 -2.32 19.49
CA LEU A 14 1.66 -3.41 20.38
C LEU A 14 0.15 -3.57 20.68
N VAL A 15 -0.62 -3.89 19.65
CA VAL A 15 -1.63 -4.97 19.79
C VAL A 15 -1.06 -6.15 19.02
N VAL A 16 -0.05 -6.78 19.62
CA VAL A 16 0.56 -8.04 19.18
C VAL A 16 0.67 -8.87 20.44
N GLU A 17 -0.47 -9.38 20.92
CA GLU A 17 -0.60 -10.36 22.00
C GLU A 17 -2.10 -10.50 22.26
N ASP A 18 -2.75 -11.45 21.57
CA ASP A 18 -3.87 -12.28 22.08
C ASP A 18 -4.61 -13.11 21.00
N ASP A 19 -4.17 -13.15 19.74
CA ASP A 19 -4.72 -14.10 18.74
C ASP A 19 -3.80 -15.32 18.49
N VAL A 20 -2.95 -15.64 19.46
CA VAL A 20 -2.25 -16.91 19.49
C VAL A 20 -3.08 -17.84 20.37
N LEU A 21 -3.61 -18.91 19.76
CA LEU A 21 -4.16 -20.12 20.39
C LEU A 21 -5.70 -20.28 20.35
N GLU A 22 -6.29 -20.62 19.19
CA GLU A 22 -7.40 -21.61 19.08
C GLU A 22 -7.85 -21.86 17.62
N LEU A 23 -6.96 -22.32 16.73
CA LEU A 23 -7.36 -22.76 15.36
C LEU A 23 -6.64 -24.03 14.91
N ALA A 24 -6.34 -24.93 15.85
CA ALA A 24 -5.83 -26.27 15.58
C ALA A 24 -6.99 -27.26 15.33
N ALA A 25 -7.77 -27.08 14.26
CA ALA A 25 -8.69 -28.10 13.75
C ALA A 25 -9.18 -27.77 12.32
N GLY A 26 -8.36 -28.08 11.30
CA GLY A 26 -8.91 -28.37 9.97
C GLY A 26 -8.68 -27.37 8.84
N ALA A 27 -7.69 -26.48 8.94
CA ALA A 27 -7.15 -25.80 7.77
C ALA A 27 -5.65 -26.04 7.74
N THR A 28 -5.17 -26.83 6.78
CA THR A 28 -3.82 -26.64 6.26
C THR A 28 -3.85 -25.32 5.49
N CYS A 29 -3.94 -24.20 6.21
CA CYS A 29 -3.60 -22.91 5.64
C CYS A 29 -2.09 -22.99 5.46
N ASP A 30 -1.68 -23.09 4.21
CA ASP A 30 -0.32 -23.34 3.81
C ASP A 30 0.54 -22.20 4.38
N VAL A 31 1.41 -22.52 5.34
CA VAL A 31 2.23 -21.52 6.04
C VAL A 31 3.10 -20.76 5.03
N ASP A 32 3.49 -21.44 3.95
CA ASP A 32 4.23 -20.86 2.84
C ASP A 32 3.37 -19.86 2.05
N GLU A 33 2.09 -20.14 1.78
CA GLU A 33 1.18 -19.22 1.09
C GLU A 33 0.93 -17.94 1.91
N TYR A 34 0.78 -18.09 3.23
CA TYR A 34 0.65 -16.94 4.13
C TYR A 34 1.92 -16.08 4.14
N LEU A 35 3.10 -16.72 4.19
CA LEU A 35 4.39 -16.02 4.12
C LEU A 35 4.57 -15.26 2.80
N GLU A 36 4.22 -15.88 1.67
CA GLU A 36 4.28 -15.23 0.36
C GLU A 36 3.36 -14.00 0.28
N GLN A 37 2.18 -14.08 0.88
CA GLN A 37 1.25 -12.96 0.94
C GLN A 37 1.82 -11.79 1.76
N VAL A 38 2.39 -12.06 2.94
CA VAL A 38 3.01 -11.04 3.80
C VAL A 38 4.18 -10.36 3.09
N GLU A 39 5.06 -11.14 2.43
CA GLU A 39 6.19 -10.59 1.67
C GLU A 39 5.74 -9.69 0.50
N LEU A 40 4.64 -10.06 -0.17
CA LEU A 40 4.06 -9.27 -1.24
C LEU A 40 3.50 -7.95 -0.72
N GLU A 41 2.75 -7.98 0.38
CA GLU A 41 2.19 -6.78 1.01
C GLU A 41 3.29 -5.81 1.46
N ASP A 42 4.34 -6.33 2.10
CA ASP A 42 5.52 -5.55 2.51
C ASP A 42 6.21 -4.90 1.32
N THR A 43 6.34 -5.62 0.21
CA THR A 43 6.94 -5.11 -1.02
C THR A 43 6.13 -3.93 -1.59
N ILE A 44 4.79 -4.05 -1.61
CA ILE A 44 3.90 -2.99 -2.08
C ILE A 44 4.01 -1.77 -1.14
N ALA A 45 4.06 -2.00 0.18
CA ALA A 45 4.22 -0.94 1.16
C ALA A 45 5.56 -0.20 0.97
N GLN A 46 6.65 -0.92 0.71
CA GLN A 46 7.96 -0.33 0.39
C GLN A 46 7.91 0.50 -0.90
N ALA A 47 7.27 -0.01 -1.96
CA ALA A 47 7.08 0.73 -3.21
C ALA A 47 6.31 2.04 -2.99
N MET A 48 5.27 2.00 -2.14
CA MET A 48 4.50 3.18 -1.75
C MET A 48 5.31 4.17 -0.92
N ASN A 49 6.20 3.70 -0.03
CA ASN A 49 7.09 4.55 0.76
C ASN A 49 8.22 5.18 -0.08
N ALA A 50 8.62 4.54 -1.17
CA ALA A 50 9.58 5.09 -2.14
C ALA A 50 8.99 6.22 -3.01
N LEU A 51 7.66 6.43 -2.97
CA LEU A 51 7.01 7.53 -3.67
C LEU A 51 7.23 8.86 -2.93
N PRO A 52 7.52 9.96 -3.65
CA PRO A 52 7.48 11.28 -3.06
C PRO A 52 6.10 11.56 -2.44
N PRO A 53 6.03 12.30 -1.32
CA PRO A 53 4.79 12.45 -0.54
C PRO A 53 3.62 12.99 -1.35
N LYS A 54 3.86 13.91 -2.29
CA LYS A 54 2.82 14.44 -3.19
C LYS A 54 2.33 13.40 -4.20
N CYS A 55 3.22 12.57 -4.74
CA CYS A 55 2.85 11.49 -5.66
C CYS A 55 2.04 10.41 -4.92
N ARG A 56 2.48 10.04 -3.71
CA ARG A 56 1.80 9.06 -2.87
C ARG A 56 0.38 9.48 -2.55
N THR A 57 0.19 10.73 -2.12
CA THR A 57 -1.14 11.27 -1.78
C THR A 57 -2.08 11.20 -2.97
N ILE A 58 -1.65 11.68 -4.13
CA ILE A 58 -2.46 11.66 -5.36
C ILE A 58 -2.79 10.22 -5.79
N PHE A 59 -1.83 9.31 -5.69
CA PHE A 59 -2.04 7.89 -5.99
C PHE A 59 -3.07 7.25 -5.06
N ILE A 60 -2.98 7.53 -3.75
CA ILE A 60 -3.92 6.98 -2.76
C ILE A 60 -5.34 7.49 -3.03
N LEU A 61 -5.50 8.81 -3.19
CA LEU A 61 -6.81 9.42 -3.45
C LEU A 61 -7.46 8.85 -4.72
N ASN A 62 -6.67 8.54 -5.75
CA ASN A 62 -7.22 7.97 -6.98
C ASN A 62 -7.53 6.48 -6.87
N ARG A 63 -6.72 5.71 -6.13
CA ARG A 63 -6.76 4.25 -6.16
C ARG A 63 -7.54 3.62 -5.01
N TYR A 64 -7.57 4.28 -3.85
CA TYR A 64 -8.29 3.81 -2.66
C TYR A 64 -9.56 4.62 -2.41
N ASP A 65 -9.54 5.92 -2.71
CA ASP A 65 -10.71 6.79 -2.53
C ASP A 65 -11.50 7.00 -3.83
N ASP A 66 -11.12 6.32 -4.92
CA ASP A 66 -11.71 6.38 -6.26
C ASP A 66 -11.95 7.80 -6.82
N MET A 67 -11.19 8.78 -6.32
CA MET A 67 -11.35 10.17 -6.74
C MET A 67 -10.86 10.39 -8.15
N LYS A 68 -11.60 11.18 -8.93
CA LYS A 68 -11.20 11.59 -10.27
C LYS A 68 -10.11 12.65 -10.20
N TYR A 69 -9.30 12.75 -11.24
CA TYR A 69 -8.19 13.72 -11.28
C TYR A 69 -8.65 15.18 -11.08
N LYS A 70 -9.86 15.51 -11.53
CA LYS A 70 -10.48 16.84 -11.32
C LYS A 70 -10.81 17.09 -9.84
N GLU A 71 -11.31 16.09 -9.13
CA GLU A 71 -11.66 16.17 -7.72
C GLU A 71 -10.40 16.25 -6.86
N ILE A 72 -9.38 15.45 -7.19
CA ILE A 72 -8.05 15.51 -6.54
C ILE A 72 -7.40 16.89 -6.74
N ALA A 73 -7.50 17.43 -7.95
CA ALA A 73 -6.99 18.77 -8.28
C ALA A 73 -7.66 19.85 -7.43
N GLN A 74 -9.00 19.80 -7.30
CA GLN A 74 -9.76 20.71 -6.45
C GLN A 74 -9.42 20.53 -4.97
N HIS A 75 -9.35 19.29 -4.51
CA HIS A 75 -9.07 18.95 -3.11
C HIS A 75 -7.69 19.43 -2.65
N LEU A 76 -6.68 19.32 -3.52
CA LEU A 76 -5.31 19.73 -3.23
C LEU A 76 -4.98 21.16 -3.67
N GLY A 77 -5.91 21.87 -4.32
CA GLY A 77 -5.69 23.22 -4.84
C GLY A 77 -4.61 23.30 -5.94
N ILE A 78 -4.47 22.25 -6.75
CA ILE A 78 -3.48 22.18 -7.84
C ILE A 78 -4.17 22.00 -9.19
N SER A 79 -3.45 22.20 -10.30
CA SER A 79 -4.01 21.96 -11.62
C SER A 79 -4.20 20.46 -11.89
N VAL A 80 -5.22 20.10 -12.68
CA VAL A 80 -5.40 18.72 -13.19
C VAL A 80 -4.14 18.24 -13.91
N LYS A 81 -3.44 19.14 -14.62
CA LYS A 81 -2.18 18.80 -15.29
C LYS A 81 -1.08 18.41 -14.31
N THR A 82 -1.04 19.07 -13.15
CA THR A 82 -0.14 18.69 -12.05
C THR A 82 -0.50 17.31 -11.53
N VAL A 83 -1.78 17.00 -11.34
CA VAL A 83 -2.24 15.66 -10.91
C VAL A 83 -1.78 14.59 -11.90
N GLU A 84 -2.02 14.77 -13.20
CA GLU A 84 -1.57 13.85 -14.25
C GLU A 84 -0.06 13.63 -14.21
N ASN A 85 0.72 14.72 -14.12
CA ASN A 85 2.17 14.65 -14.09
C ASN A 85 2.69 13.91 -12.84
N GLN A 86 2.06 14.12 -11.69
CA GLN A 86 2.41 13.42 -10.45
C GLN A 86 1.99 11.95 -10.49
N MET A 87 0.83 11.65 -11.09
CA MET A 87 0.35 10.28 -11.28
C MET A 87 1.29 9.50 -12.21
N GLY A 88 1.69 10.10 -13.34
CA GLY A 88 2.66 9.47 -14.25
C GLY A 88 4.00 9.19 -13.57
N LYS A 89 4.48 10.09 -12.70
CA LYS A 89 5.67 9.86 -11.87
C LYS A 89 5.46 8.74 -10.84
N ALA A 90 4.29 8.69 -10.21
CA ALA A 90 3.95 7.65 -9.25
C ALA A 90 3.97 6.27 -9.92
N LEU A 91 3.23 6.11 -11.02
CA LEU A 91 3.13 4.86 -11.76
C LEU A 91 4.49 4.40 -12.30
N LYS A 92 5.32 5.32 -12.82
CA LYS A 92 6.67 4.98 -13.30
C LYS A 92 7.55 4.45 -12.17
N ARG A 93 7.47 5.05 -10.98
CA ARG A 93 8.24 4.62 -9.80
C ARG A 93 7.73 3.29 -9.26
N MET A 94 6.41 3.14 -9.10
CA MET A 94 5.77 1.89 -8.70
C MET A 94 6.17 0.75 -9.64
N ARG A 95 6.10 0.97 -10.95
CA ARG A 95 6.51 -0.03 -11.95
C ARG A 95 7.97 -0.40 -11.84
N LEU A 96 8.87 0.56 -11.57
CA LEU A 96 10.29 0.28 -11.41
C LEU A 96 10.55 -0.58 -10.17
N TYR A 97 9.88 -0.26 -9.06
CA TYR A 97 10.02 -0.95 -7.77
C TYR A 97 9.45 -2.37 -7.82
N LEU A 98 8.30 -2.53 -8.47
CA LEU A 98 7.59 -3.81 -8.58
C LEU A 98 8.06 -4.66 -9.77
N ARG A 99 8.93 -4.14 -10.65
CA ARG A 99 9.43 -4.87 -11.83
C ARG A 99 10.01 -6.25 -11.49
N PRO A 100 10.85 -6.43 -10.46
CA PRO A 100 11.40 -7.74 -10.11
C PRO A 100 10.30 -8.76 -9.76
N TYR A 101 9.22 -8.29 -9.13
CA TYR A 101 8.11 -9.11 -8.67
C TYR A 101 7.15 -9.47 -9.81
N ILE A 102 6.84 -8.51 -10.70
CA ILE A 102 5.99 -8.77 -11.89
C ILE A 102 6.61 -9.83 -12.80
N LEU A 103 7.95 -9.85 -12.93
CA LEU A 103 8.65 -10.86 -13.74
C LEU A 103 8.67 -12.24 -13.06
N LYS A 104 8.53 -12.31 -11.73
CA LYS A 104 8.39 -13.57 -10.98
C LYS A 104 7.00 -14.18 -11.19
N THR A 105 5.95 -13.35 -11.25
CA THR A 105 4.56 -13.81 -11.40
C THR A 105 4.16 -14.16 -12.83
N THR A 106 4.92 -13.76 -13.86
CA THR A 106 4.59 -14.09 -15.28
C THR A 106 4.68 -15.58 -15.63
N SER A 107 5.02 -16.46 -14.69
CA SER A 107 4.96 -17.91 -14.88
C SER A 107 3.58 -18.53 -14.59
N VAL A 108 2.62 -17.81 -14.02
CA VAL A 108 1.24 -18.30 -13.82
C VAL A 108 0.28 -17.11 -13.92
N ASN A 109 -0.42 -16.99 -15.05
CA ASN A 109 -1.69 -16.24 -15.20
C ASN A 109 -2.25 -16.49 -16.61
N SER A 110 -2.62 -17.75 -16.89
CA SER A 110 -3.77 -18.01 -17.76
C SER A 110 -5.01 -18.01 -16.87
N GLU A 111 -6.10 -17.43 -17.36
CA GLU A 111 -7.44 -17.34 -16.75
C GLU A 111 -7.71 -16.13 -15.86
N ASN A 112 -7.82 -14.95 -16.48
CA ASN A 112 -8.92 -14.04 -16.14
C ASN A 112 -9.29 -13.16 -17.34
N THR A 113 -10.14 -13.68 -18.22
CA THR A 113 -10.95 -12.86 -19.13
C THR A 113 -12.34 -13.49 -19.16
N LEU A 114 -13.32 -12.71 -18.72
CA LEU A 114 -14.77 -12.93 -18.84
C LEU A 114 -15.21 -13.28 -20.26
#